data_AF-A0A852DMH1-F1
#
_entry.id   AF-A0A852DMH1-F1
#
_cell.length_a   1.000
_cell.length_b   1.000
_cell.length_c   1.000
_cell.angle_alpha   90.00
_cell.angle_beta   90.00
_cell.angle_gamma   90.00
#
_symmetry.space_group_name_H-M   'P 1'
#
loop_
_entity.id
_entity.type
_entity.pdbx_description
1 polymer ?
#
loop_
_entity_poly.entity_id
_entity_poly.type
_entity_poly.pdbx_seq_one_letter_code
_entity_poly.pdbx_strand_id
1 'polypeptide(L)'
;CCAPRLGGAAEELSSHRGGGSGGFLEHIFIHAARQLFGIHGASIRYRALKNKDFQEVTLERDGQVLLHFALAYGFRNIQNLVQKLKRGKCPYHYVEVMACPSGCLNGGGQIKLEGESSKEELQQVERLYESLRAEVPEENQAVRELYEHWLGGWGSARALQVLHTQYHAVERASSALSIKW
;
A
#
# COMPACT_ATOMS: atom_id res chain seq x y z
N CYS A 1 12.02 -35.77 -14.55
CA CYS A 1 13.00 -34.68 -14.69
C CYS A 1 12.92 -33.77 -13.48
N CYS A 2 13.83 -33.94 -12.52
CA CYS A 2 13.92 -33.07 -11.35
C CYS A 2 14.38 -31.68 -11.82
N ALA A 3 13.60 -30.64 -11.49
CA ALA A 3 14.04 -29.27 -11.66
C ALA A 3 15.33 -29.06 -10.83
N PRO A 4 16.32 -28.32 -11.35
CA PRO A 4 17.55 -28.07 -10.62
C PRO A 4 17.22 -27.26 -9.35
N ARG A 5 17.72 -27.73 -8.21
CA ARG A 5 17.74 -26.96 -6.96
C ARG A 5 18.52 -25.68 -7.24
N LEU A 6 17.84 -24.53 -7.25
CA LEU A 6 18.50 -23.23 -7.17
C LEU A 6 19.32 -23.22 -5.87
N GLY A 7 20.61 -23.00 -6.01
CA GLY A 7 21.59 -23.03 -4.92
C GLY A 7 21.25 -22.02 -3.84
N GLY A 8 21.47 -22.43 -2.58
CA GLY A 8 21.23 -21.62 -1.40
C GLY A 8 22.11 -20.37 -1.33
N ALA A 9 21.51 -19.21 -1.54
CA ALA A 9 21.67 -18.12 -0.59
C ALA A 9 20.53 -18.26 0.42
N ALA A 10 20.79 -18.06 1.72
CA ALA A 10 19.69 -17.76 2.62
C ALA A 10 18.99 -16.52 2.03
N GLU A 11 17.72 -16.62 1.65
CA GLU A 11 16.94 -15.47 1.21
C GLU A 11 16.99 -14.43 2.34
N GLU A 12 17.75 -13.36 2.12
CA GLU A 12 17.86 -12.27 3.08
C GLU A 12 16.50 -11.56 3.09
N LEU A 13 15.84 -11.54 4.25
CA LEU A 13 14.55 -10.89 4.38
C LEU A 13 14.68 -9.40 4.10
N SER A 14 13.87 -8.90 3.18
CA SER A 14 13.78 -7.48 2.87
C SER A 14 12.41 -6.91 3.22
N SER A 15 12.36 -5.58 3.28
CA SER A 15 11.14 -4.80 3.43
C SER A 15 10.94 -3.88 2.22
N HIS A 16 9.85 -3.12 2.25
CA HIS A 16 9.61 -2.00 1.34
C HIS A 16 9.46 -0.71 2.15
N ARG A 17 9.71 0.43 1.49
CA ARG A 17 9.46 1.75 2.06
C ARG A 17 7.96 1.96 2.26
N GLY A 18 7.55 2.71 3.29
CA GLY A 18 6.12 2.98 3.56
C GLY A 18 5.44 2.02 4.54
N GLY A 19 6.21 1.17 5.24
CA GLY A 19 5.75 0.39 6.39
C GLY A 19 5.04 -0.93 6.04
N GLY A 20 4.63 -1.69 7.05
CA GLY A 20 4.20 -3.09 6.89
C GLY A 20 2.88 -3.36 6.15
N SER A 21 2.32 -2.39 5.42
CA SER A 21 1.07 -2.54 4.64
C SER A 21 1.23 -2.41 3.12
N GLY A 22 2.46 -2.50 2.62
CA GLY A 22 2.76 -2.49 1.18
C GLY A 22 3.41 -1.20 0.67
N GLY A 23 3.24 -0.08 1.39
CA GLY A 23 3.94 1.17 1.06
C GLY A 23 3.61 1.75 -0.32
N PHE A 24 2.47 1.36 -0.89
CA PHE A 24 2.09 1.70 -2.27
C PHE A 24 1.96 3.21 -2.45
N LEU A 25 1.34 3.90 -1.49
CA LEU A 25 1.19 5.34 -1.50
C LEU A 25 2.56 6.01 -1.60
N GLU A 26 3.53 5.57 -0.81
CA GLU A 26 4.87 6.15 -0.80
C GLU A 26 5.56 5.96 -2.16
N HIS A 27 5.53 4.73 -2.66
CA HIS A 27 6.08 4.40 -3.96
C HIS A 27 5.44 5.24 -5.08
N ILE A 28 4.11 5.26 -5.16
CA ILE A 28 3.35 5.99 -6.19
C ILE A 28 3.58 7.49 -6.05
N PHE A 29 3.68 8.03 -4.83
CA PHE A 29 3.92 9.45 -4.59
C PHE A 29 5.29 9.89 -5.12
N ILE A 30 6.35 9.15 -4.77
CA ILE A 30 7.72 9.44 -5.25
C ILE A 30 7.80 9.26 -6.77
N HIS A 31 7.20 8.19 -7.29
CA HIS A 31 7.18 7.92 -8.72
C HIS A 31 6.45 9.02 -9.49
N ALA A 32 5.27 9.44 -9.03
CA ALA A 32 4.47 10.51 -9.64
C ALA A 32 5.19 11.87 -9.56
N ALA A 33 5.82 12.19 -8.42
CA ALA A 33 6.60 13.41 -8.26
C ALA A 33 7.72 13.52 -9.31
N ARG A 34 8.42 12.40 -9.55
CA ARG A 34 9.46 12.31 -10.58
C ARG A 34 8.88 12.41 -11.99
N GLN A 35 7.91 11.57 -12.32
CA GLN A 35 7.41 11.45 -13.70
C GLN A 35 6.59 12.67 -14.15
N LEU A 36 5.76 13.24 -13.27
CA LEU A 36 4.85 14.31 -13.64
C LEU A 36 5.47 15.70 -13.45
N PHE A 37 6.41 15.85 -12.51
CA PHE A 37 6.92 17.17 -12.10
C PHE A 37 8.44 17.31 -12.13
N GLY A 38 9.18 16.26 -12.49
CA GLY A 38 10.64 16.24 -12.54
C GLY A 38 11.31 16.37 -11.17
N ILE A 39 10.58 16.08 -10.08
CA ILE A 39 11.10 16.23 -8.71
C ILE A 39 11.73 14.91 -8.29
N HIS A 40 13.07 14.92 -8.20
CA HIS A 40 13.86 13.79 -7.73
C HIS A 40 14.04 13.84 -6.21
N GLY A 41 14.00 12.70 -5.54
CA GLY A 41 14.25 12.60 -4.09
C GLY A 41 13.14 13.23 -3.23
N ALA A 42 11.89 13.24 -3.70
CA ALA A 42 10.76 13.72 -2.90
C ALA A 42 10.70 12.97 -1.56
N SER A 43 10.84 13.70 -0.45
CA SER A 43 10.70 13.14 0.90
C SER A 43 9.23 13.14 1.30
N ILE A 44 8.76 12.04 1.88
CA ILE A 44 7.39 11.96 2.37
C ILE A 44 7.32 12.40 3.82
N ARG A 45 6.39 13.31 4.10
CA ARG A 45 6.02 13.69 5.46
C ARG A 45 4.53 13.43 5.66
N TYR A 46 4.22 12.39 6.42
CA TYR A 46 2.86 12.09 6.81
C TYR A 46 2.36 13.09 7.86
N ARG A 47 1.20 13.68 7.59
CA ARG A 47 0.44 14.47 8.57
C ARG A 47 -0.76 13.65 9.03
N ALA A 48 -0.75 13.24 10.30
CA ALA A 48 -1.92 12.64 10.91
C ALA A 48 -3.04 13.68 11.05
N LEU A 49 -4.27 13.28 10.76
CA LEU A 49 -5.44 14.12 10.90
C LEU A 49 -6.18 13.80 12.21
N LYS A 50 -7.30 13.10 12.14
CA LYS A 50 -8.12 12.78 13.32
C LYS A 50 -7.48 11.73 14.22
N ASN A 51 -6.73 10.81 13.63
CA ASN A 51 -6.04 9.71 14.30
C ASN A 51 -4.83 9.28 13.45
N LYS A 52 -4.00 8.40 14.01
CA LYS A 52 -2.83 7.85 13.32
C LYS A 52 -3.16 7.03 12.07
N ASP A 53 -4.39 6.53 11.97
CA ASP A 53 -4.88 5.68 10.87
C ASP A 53 -5.48 6.49 9.71
N PHE A 54 -5.45 7.82 9.79
CA PHE A 54 -5.84 8.71 8.69
C PHE A 54 -4.78 9.79 8.53
N GLN A 55 -3.91 9.61 7.53
CA GLN A 55 -2.76 10.46 7.28
C GLN A 55 -2.81 11.01 5.86
N GLU A 56 -2.20 12.16 5.65
CA GLU A 56 -2.07 12.76 4.32
C GLU A 56 -0.65 13.19 4.04
N VAL A 57 -0.33 13.22 2.75
CA VAL A 57 0.95 13.66 2.21
C VAL A 57 0.64 14.66 1.10
N THR A 58 1.34 15.79 1.11
CA THR A 58 1.16 16.84 0.11
C THR A 58 2.52 17.19 -0.48
N LEU A 59 2.57 17.28 -1.80
CA LEU A 59 3.68 17.88 -2.53
C LEU A 59 3.23 19.28 -2.98
N GLU A 60 3.98 20.29 -2.58
CA GLU A 60 3.71 21.69 -2.94
C GLU A 60 4.93 22.29 -3.63
N ARG A 61 4.69 23.13 -4.64
CA ARG A 61 5.71 23.94 -5.31
C ARG A 61 5.10 25.29 -5.67
N ASP A 62 5.79 26.38 -5.33
CA ASP A 62 5.34 27.75 -5.62
C ASP A 62 3.91 28.07 -5.12
N GLY A 63 3.55 27.51 -3.96
CA GLY A 63 2.21 27.67 -3.36
C GLY A 63 1.10 26.85 -4.04
N GLN A 64 1.43 26.05 -5.05
CA GLN A 64 0.50 25.13 -5.70
C GLN A 64 0.66 23.71 -5.17
N VAL A 65 -0.47 23.07 -4.85
CA VAL A 65 -0.53 21.64 -4.52
C VAL A 65 -0.40 20.84 -5.82
N LEU A 66 0.71 20.10 -5.95
CA LEU A 66 0.99 19.24 -7.10
C LEU A 66 0.45 17.82 -6.90
N LEU A 67 0.65 17.26 -5.69
CA LEU A 67 0.13 15.96 -5.29
C LEU A 67 -0.49 16.07 -3.90
N HIS A 68 -1.59 15.36 -3.68
CA HIS A 68 -2.25 15.32 -2.38
C HIS A 68 -2.85 13.95 -2.16
N PHE A 69 -2.16 13.13 -1.38
CA PHE A 69 -2.46 11.71 -1.20
C PHE A 69 -2.91 11.45 0.24
N ALA A 70 -3.67 10.39 0.47
CA ALA A 70 -4.11 9.99 1.81
C ALA A 70 -3.96 8.48 2.08
N LEU A 71 -3.64 8.13 3.32
CA LEU A 71 -3.83 6.81 3.91
C LEU A 71 -5.15 6.81 4.70
N ALA A 72 -5.98 5.80 4.50
CA ALA A 72 -7.20 5.60 5.26
C ALA A 72 -7.33 4.16 5.75
N TYR A 73 -6.82 3.91 6.95
CA TYR A 73 -6.83 2.59 7.58
C TYR A 73 -7.99 2.45 8.55
N GLY A 74 -8.59 1.27 8.61
CA GLY A 74 -9.77 1.01 9.41
C GLY A 74 -11.07 1.39 8.71
N PHE A 75 -12.07 0.52 8.82
CA PHE A 75 -13.36 0.68 8.15
C PHE A 75 -14.05 2.03 8.45
N ARG A 76 -13.95 2.55 9.68
CA ARG A 76 -14.51 3.86 10.04
C ARG A 76 -13.92 5.00 9.21
N ASN A 77 -12.60 4.99 8.98
CA ASN A 77 -11.93 6.01 8.17
C ASN A 77 -12.32 5.86 6.70
N ILE A 78 -12.41 4.63 6.19
CA ILE A 78 -12.87 4.33 4.83
C ILE A 78 -14.30 4.83 4.61
N GLN A 79 -15.22 4.54 5.53
CA GLN A 79 -16.60 5.03 5.44
C GLN A 79 -16.66 6.56 5.37
N ASN A 80 -15.91 7.25 6.23
CA ASN A 80 -15.84 8.72 6.22
C ASN A 80 -15.27 9.27 4.91
N LEU A 81 -14.22 8.64 4.38
CA LEU A 81 -13.63 8.99 3.08
C LEU A 81 -14.64 8.80 1.94
N VAL A 82 -15.31 7.65 1.86
CA VAL A 82 -16.32 7.34 0.84
C VAL A 82 -17.48 8.33 0.91
N GLN A 83 -17.92 8.72 2.11
CA GLN A 83 -18.94 9.76 2.26
C GLN A 83 -18.47 11.13 1.74
N LYS A 84 -17.21 11.51 1.94
CA LYS A 84 -16.64 12.74 1.35
C LYS A 84 -16.59 12.66 -0.17
N LEU A 85 -16.16 11.52 -0.72
CA LEU A 85 -16.14 11.26 -2.17
C LEU A 85 -17.54 11.41 -2.78
N LYS A 86 -18.56 10.75 -2.19
CA LYS A 86 -19.95 10.85 -2.65
C LYS A 86 -20.51 12.28 -2.64
N ARG A 87 -19.99 13.14 -1.77
CA ARG A 87 -20.39 14.55 -1.66
C ARG A 87 -19.56 15.49 -2.55
N GLY A 88 -18.60 14.97 -3.32
CA GLY A 88 -17.67 15.79 -4.11
C GLY A 88 -16.71 16.62 -3.25
N LYS A 89 -16.42 16.19 -2.01
CA LYS A 89 -15.59 16.91 -1.03
C LYS A 89 -14.28 16.19 -0.70
N CYS A 90 -13.84 15.26 -1.55
CA CYS A 90 -12.57 14.56 -1.38
C CYS A 90 -11.45 15.35 -2.06
N PRO A 91 -10.47 15.90 -1.33
CA PRO A 91 -9.41 16.73 -1.91
C PRO A 91 -8.23 15.92 -2.45
N TYR A 92 -8.24 14.59 -2.28
CA TYR A 92 -7.10 13.73 -2.55
C TYR A 92 -7.07 13.23 -4.00
N HIS A 93 -5.90 13.31 -4.62
CA HIS A 93 -5.61 12.79 -5.96
C HIS A 93 -5.42 11.26 -5.96
N TYR A 94 -4.95 10.70 -4.85
CA TYR A 94 -4.79 9.27 -4.64
C TYR A 94 -5.09 8.91 -3.18
N VAL A 95 -5.71 7.76 -2.95
CA VAL A 95 -5.98 7.27 -1.60
C VAL A 95 -5.68 5.78 -1.52
N GLU A 96 -4.87 5.40 -0.55
CA GLU A 96 -4.65 4.00 -0.17
C GLU A 96 -5.52 3.67 1.04
N VAL A 97 -6.21 2.53 0.97
CA VAL A 97 -7.17 2.08 1.97
C VAL A 97 -6.79 0.71 2.50
N MET A 98 -6.86 0.52 3.82
CA MET A 98 -6.67 -0.78 4.47
C MET A 98 -7.82 -1.04 5.43
N ALA A 99 -8.38 -2.25 5.41
CA ALA A 99 -9.54 -2.59 6.24
C ALA A 99 -9.22 -2.55 7.74
N CYS A 100 -8.01 -2.99 8.13
CA CYS A 100 -7.55 -3.08 9.51
C CYS A 100 -7.00 -1.73 10.00
N PRO A 101 -7.33 -1.30 11.23
CA PRO A 101 -6.61 -0.21 11.90
C PRO A 101 -5.13 -0.58 12.03
N SER A 102 -4.23 0.38 11.88
CA SER A 102 -2.77 0.17 11.86
C SER A 102 -2.26 -0.78 10.76
N GLY A 103 -3.08 -1.04 9.73
CA GLY A 103 -2.66 -1.77 8.55
C GLY A 103 -2.53 -3.29 8.74
N CYS A 104 -1.79 -3.93 7.85
CA CYS A 104 -1.74 -5.40 7.72
C CYS A 104 -1.06 -6.10 8.91
N LEU A 105 -0.12 -5.43 9.58
CA LEU A 105 0.57 -5.98 10.76
C LEU A 105 -0.37 -6.17 11.96
N ASN A 106 -1.52 -5.49 11.95
CA ASN A 106 -2.59 -5.64 12.94
C ASN A 106 -3.83 -6.37 12.36
N GLY A 107 -3.60 -7.24 11.38
CA GLY A 107 -4.65 -8.02 10.73
C GLY A 107 -5.35 -9.01 11.67
N GLY A 108 -6.63 -9.29 11.42
CA GLY A 108 -7.41 -10.23 12.25
C GLY A 108 -6.92 -11.68 12.22
N GLY A 109 -6.02 -12.03 11.29
CA GLY A 109 -5.40 -13.35 11.18
C GLY A 109 -4.03 -13.48 11.85
N GLN A 110 -3.56 -12.45 12.58
CA GLN A 110 -2.29 -12.52 13.30
C GLN A 110 -2.36 -13.51 14.48
N ILE A 111 -1.25 -14.22 14.71
CA ILE A 111 -1.10 -15.12 15.86
C ILE A 111 -0.91 -14.24 17.11
N LYS A 112 -1.74 -14.47 18.12
CA LYS A 112 -1.62 -13.78 19.41
C LYS A 112 -0.71 -14.58 20.33
N LEU A 113 0.24 -13.90 20.94
CA LEU A 113 1.11 -14.40 21.98
C LEU A 113 0.35 -14.37 23.32
N GLU A 114 0.50 -15.43 24.10
CA GLU A 114 -0.14 -15.50 25.41
C GLU A 114 0.53 -14.50 26.38
N GLY A 115 -0.27 -13.64 27.00
CA GLY A 115 0.20 -12.72 28.04
C GLY A 115 0.67 -11.35 27.56
N GLU A 116 0.74 -11.09 26.25
CA GLU A 116 1.04 -9.78 25.70
C GLU A 116 -0.22 -9.02 25.27
N SER A 117 -0.19 -7.69 25.35
CA SER A 117 -1.25 -6.89 24.76
C SER A 117 -1.08 -6.76 23.25
N SER A 118 -2.18 -6.69 22.50
CA SER A 118 -2.12 -6.51 21.04
C SER A 118 -1.38 -5.26 20.58
N LYS A 119 -1.20 -4.28 21.47
CA LYS A 119 -0.38 -3.09 21.18
C LYS A 119 1.11 -3.40 21.23
N GLU A 120 1.56 -4.18 22.21
CA GLU A 120 2.97 -4.56 22.36
C GLU A 120 3.41 -5.48 21.23
N GLU A 121 2.56 -6.46 20.90
CA GLU A 121 2.75 -7.37 19.75
C GLU A 121 2.93 -6.58 18.46
N LEU A 122 2.00 -5.65 18.16
CA LEU A 122 2.07 -4.81 16.97
C LEU A 122 3.37 -4.00 16.92
N GLN A 123 3.75 -3.37 18.03
CA GLN A 123 4.98 -2.59 18.11
C GLN A 123 6.23 -3.45 17.89
N GLN A 124 6.22 -4.70 18.35
CA GLN A 124 7.32 -5.63 18.11
C GLN A 124 7.42 -5.98 16.63
N VAL A 125 6.30 -6.34 15.99
CA VAL A 125 6.26 -6.67 14.56
C VAL A 125 6.65 -5.47 13.70
N GLU A 126 6.18 -4.26 14.03
CA GLU A 126 6.57 -3.01 13.37
C GLU A 126 8.09 -2.81 13.44
N ARG A 127 8.70 -2.92 14.63
CA ARG A 127 10.16 -2.79 14.79
C ARG A 127 10.94 -3.84 14.00
N LEU A 128 10.48 -5.09 13.99
CA LEU A 128 11.12 -6.16 13.22
C LEU A 128 11.05 -5.86 11.73
N TYR A 129 9.88 -5.46 11.23
CA TYR A 129 9.68 -5.09 9.83
C TYR A 129 10.57 -3.90 9.42
N GLU A 130 10.63 -2.85 10.24
CA GLU A 130 11.46 -1.66 10.01
C GLU A 130 12.97 -1.93 10.11
N SER A 131 13.37 -3.01 10.80
CA SER A 131 14.79 -3.40 10.90
C SER A 131 15.34 -4.03 9.62
N LEU A 132 14.46 -4.52 8.73
CA LEU A 132 14.84 -5.12 7.46
C LEU A 132 15.26 -4.05 6.45
N ARG A 133 16.20 -4.40 5.57
CA ARG A 133 16.62 -3.54 4.47
C ARG A 133 15.46 -3.31 3.51
N ALA A 134 15.11 -2.04 3.29
CA ALA A 134 14.12 -1.68 2.28
C ALA A 134 14.71 -1.79 0.86
N GLU A 135 14.07 -2.59 0.01
CA GLU A 135 14.41 -2.71 -1.40
C GLU A 135 13.56 -1.76 -2.27
N VAL A 136 14.16 -1.28 -3.36
CA VAL A 136 13.47 -0.48 -4.37
C VAL A 136 13.08 -1.44 -5.52
N PRO A 137 11.78 -1.63 -5.81
CA PRO A 137 11.34 -2.59 -6.82
C PRO A 137 11.97 -2.40 -8.20
N GLU A 138 12.22 -1.15 -8.61
CA GLU A 138 12.85 -0.83 -9.91
C GLU A 138 14.33 -1.20 -9.98
N GLU A 139 15.00 -1.37 -8.84
CA GLU A 139 16.41 -1.79 -8.76
C GLU A 139 16.54 -3.31 -8.62
N ASN A 140 15.43 -4.03 -8.45
CA ASN A 140 15.42 -5.47 -8.28
C ASN A 140 15.63 -6.19 -9.63
N GLN A 141 16.78 -6.86 -9.77
CA GLN A 141 17.18 -7.56 -10.98
C GLN A 141 16.21 -8.69 -11.36
N ALA A 142 15.67 -9.44 -10.39
CA ALA A 142 14.73 -10.52 -10.66
C ALA A 142 13.40 -9.98 -11.21
N VAL A 143 12.92 -8.84 -10.69
CA VAL A 143 11.74 -8.14 -11.24
C VAL A 143 12.01 -7.68 -12.66
N ARG A 144 13.19 -7.11 -12.93
CA ARG A 144 13.57 -6.69 -14.29
C ARG A 144 13.56 -7.85 -15.28
N GLU A 145 14.18 -8.98 -14.92
CA GLU A 145 14.22 -10.18 -15.76
C GLU A 145 12.83 -10.79 -15.98
N LEU A 146 11.96 -10.76 -14.97
CA LEU A 146 10.56 -11.17 -15.10
C LEU A 146 9.84 -10.33 -16.16
N TYR A 147 10.03 -9.00 -16.14
CA TYR A 147 9.44 -8.11 -17.14
C TYR A 147 10.02 -8.35 -18.54
N GLU A 148 11.35 -8.39 -18.67
CA GLU A 148 12.02 -8.50 -19.97
C GLU A 148 11.77 -9.85 -20.64
N HIS A 149 11.85 -10.97 -19.91
CA HIS A 149 11.82 -12.31 -20.52
C HIS A 149 10.47 -12.99 -20.48
N TRP A 150 9.68 -12.81 -19.41
CA TRP A 150 8.44 -13.57 -19.23
C TRP A 150 7.18 -12.76 -19.52
N LEU A 151 7.12 -11.53 -19.01
CA LEU A 151 5.96 -10.64 -19.25
C LEU A 151 6.01 -10.00 -20.63
N GLY A 152 7.16 -9.93 -21.30
CA GLY A 152 7.28 -9.32 -22.63
C GLY A 152 7.30 -7.79 -22.60
N GLY A 153 7.87 -7.22 -21.54
CA GLY A 153 8.02 -5.78 -21.33
C GLY A 153 6.89 -5.16 -20.51
N TRP A 154 7.12 -3.89 -20.13
CA TRP A 154 6.15 -3.09 -19.40
C TRP A 154 4.95 -2.74 -20.27
N GLY A 155 3.73 -2.86 -19.73
CA GLY A 155 2.49 -2.56 -20.48
C GLY A 155 2.15 -3.55 -21.60
N SER A 156 2.83 -4.70 -21.68
CA SER A 156 2.51 -5.74 -22.66
C SER A 156 1.10 -6.31 -22.43
N ALA A 157 0.51 -6.94 -23.47
CA ALA A 157 -0.77 -7.63 -23.34
C ALA A 157 -0.73 -8.72 -22.26
N ARG A 158 0.40 -9.40 -22.11
CA ARG A 158 0.58 -10.44 -21.09
C ARG A 158 0.67 -9.85 -19.68
N ALA A 159 1.39 -8.73 -19.49
CA ALA A 159 1.43 -8.04 -18.20
C ALA A 159 0.03 -7.58 -17.79
N LEU A 160 -0.73 -6.99 -18.72
CA LEU A 160 -2.12 -6.62 -18.48
C LEU A 160 -2.99 -7.83 -18.12
N GLN A 161 -2.83 -8.95 -18.83
CA GLN A 161 -3.63 -10.15 -18.57
C GLN A 161 -3.31 -10.80 -17.21
N VAL A 162 -2.03 -10.82 -16.80
CA VAL A 162 -1.58 -11.58 -15.62
C VAL A 162 -1.61 -10.74 -14.35
N LEU A 163 -1.29 -9.44 -14.44
CA LEU A 163 -1.10 -8.57 -13.27
C LEU A 163 -2.28 -7.63 -13.01
N HIS A 164 -3.26 -7.56 -13.90
CA HIS A 164 -4.45 -6.73 -13.72
C HIS A 164 -5.71 -7.57 -13.54
N THR A 165 -6.68 -6.96 -12.87
CA THR A 165 -8.02 -7.53 -12.67
C THR A 165 -9.08 -6.45 -12.88
N GLN A 166 -10.34 -6.86 -12.96
CA GLN A 166 -11.48 -5.95 -13.08
C GLN A 166 -12.43 -6.18 -11.92
N TYR A 167 -12.96 -5.08 -11.40
CA TYR A 167 -14.02 -5.09 -10.40
C TYR A 167 -15.35 -4.79 -11.08
N HIS A 168 -16.39 -5.52 -10.70
CA HIS A 168 -17.76 -5.25 -11.13
C HIS A 168 -18.61 -4.92 -9.92
N ALA A 169 -19.68 -4.14 -10.14
CA ALA A 169 -20.65 -3.91 -9.09
C ALA A 169 -21.32 -5.23 -8.73
N VAL A 170 -21.25 -5.62 -7.46
CA VAL A 170 -22.04 -6.74 -6.95
C VAL A 170 -23.44 -6.21 -6.69
N GLU A 171 -24.42 -6.72 -7.42
CA GLU A 171 -25.82 -6.43 -7.13
C GLU A 171 -26.12 -6.87 -5.70
N ARG A 172 -26.51 -5.92 -4.86
CA ARG A 172 -26.96 -6.24 -3.52
C ARG A 172 -28.28 -6.99 -3.66
N ALA A 173 -28.25 -8.30 -3.45
CA ALA A 173 -29.49 -9.03 -3.20
C ALA A 173 -30.25 -8.28 -2.11
N SER A 174 -31.51 -7.93 -2.37
CA SER A 174 -32.40 -7.30 -1.41
C SER A 174 -32.82 -8.30 -0.32
N SER A 175 -31.88 -9.08 0.22
CA SER A 175 -32.15 -9.87 1.40
C SER A 175 -32.19 -8.90 2.58
N ALA A 176 -33.34 -8.86 3.23
CA ALA A 176 -33.65 -8.08 4.41
C ALA A 176 -32.88 -8.57 5.67
N LEU A 177 -31.65 -9.06 5.49
CA LEU A 177 -30.67 -9.17 6.56
C LEU A 177 -29.82 -7.90 6.48
N SER A 178 -30.38 -6.88 7.10
CA SER A 178 -29.75 -5.61 7.40
C SER A 178 -28.31 -5.81 7.86
N ILE A 179 -27.34 -5.56 6.98
CA ILE A 179 -26.03 -5.11 7.43
C ILE A 179 -26.26 -3.67 7.92
N LYS A 180 -26.72 -3.56 9.17
CA LYS A 180 -26.59 -2.32 9.95
C LYS A 180 -25.11 -2.19 10.26
N TRP A 181 -24.45 -1.30 9.53
CA TRP A 181 -23.10 -0.85 9.81
C TRP A 181 -23.12 0.17 10.95
#